data_AF-A0A1Q9CWH1-F1
#
_entry.id   AF-A0A1Q9CWH1-F1
#
_cell.length_a   1.000
_cell.length_b   1.000
_cell.length_c   1.000
_cell.angle_alpha   90.00
_cell.angle_beta   90.00
_cell.angle_gamma   90.00
#
_symmetry.space_group_name_H-M   'P 1'
#
loop_
_entity.id
_entity.type
_entity.pdbx_description
1 polymer ?
#
loop_
_entity_poly.entity_id
_entity_poly.type
_entity_poly.pdbx_seq_one_letter_code
_entity_poly.pdbx_strand_id
1 'polypeptide(L)'
;MTSSQAPYSSQDWSNSYFMPGESDRSISAWRAWLAKEGARCVDPEGIPMMHSGLASLKTLCLGAEVVSVAGLAAVEALKQELRSRQALPLLEQVVRLSDGKDVSEDVDQALELVAGHFCDCLDFRDFRLGDSLAAGSTRVSLQVLRQHRKKSEAPSPGHDASRPGTVTPSLSGYSAQVSPHKFAVHVLQRQIAFASEEAARTGRTRGPSPKPSPDLLGLESEDEAEDVAVDAMEDRLSDLGALVSMDTVEDISEELADSVPDELLRKLAGLAEFFDTATTPPITGAVAVRSLLLTDKADFTRQLFRDLFHRDKKLQWMVVCGEVPAEFLREVSWHPQSSLALRRMLAGTCF
;
A
#
# COMPACT_ATOMS: atom_id res chain seq x y z
N MET A 1 -63.69 -24.90 -19.07
CA MET A 1 -64.61 -24.23 -18.12
C MET A 1 -64.18 -24.65 -16.72
N THR A 2 -63.09 -24.04 -16.23
CA THR A 2 -63.10 -22.92 -15.26
C THR A 2 -63.42 -23.40 -13.84
N SER A 3 -62.38 -23.86 -13.13
CA SER A 3 -62.39 -23.91 -11.66
C SER A 3 -61.85 -22.58 -11.14
N SER A 4 -62.72 -21.85 -10.47
CA SER A 4 -62.54 -20.49 -10.00
C SER A 4 -61.63 -20.43 -8.77
N GLN A 5 -60.72 -19.45 -8.78
CA GLN A 5 -59.97 -18.95 -7.63
C GLN A 5 -60.91 -18.32 -6.58
N ALA A 6 -60.51 -18.38 -5.30
CA ALA A 6 -60.69 -17.36 -4.25
C ALA A 6 -59.79 -17.73 -3.04
N PRO A 7 -59.57 -16.84 -2.05
CA PRO A 7 -58.45 -15.89 -2.03
C PRO A 7 -57.48 -16.12 -0.85
N TYR A 8 -56.25 -15.60 -0.99
CA TYR A 8 -55.29 -15.49 0.11
C TYR A 8 -55.80 -14.53 1.19
N SER A 9 -55.92 -15.01 2.43
CA SER A 9 -56.14 -14.17 3.60
C SER A 9 -54.82 -13.57 4.07
N SER A 10 -54.72 -12.25 3.95
CA SER A 10 -53.75 -11.40 4.64
C SER A 10 -54.08 -11.40 6.14
N GLN A 11 -53.42 -12.25 6.92
CA GLN A 11 -53.34 -12.16 8.38
C GLN A 11 -52.33 -13.19 8.90
N ASP A 12 -51.08 -12.76 9.11
CA ASP A 12 -50.15 -13.24 10.16
C ASP A 12 -48.77 -12.58 10.00
N TRP A 13 -48.75 -11.25 9.95
CA TRP A 13 -47.50 -10.44 9.95
C TRP A 13 -47.34 -9.64 11.25
N SER A 14 -47.95 -10.10 12.36
CA SER A 14 -47.90 -9.42 13.66
C SER A 14 -46.84 -9.95 14.62
N ASN A 15 -46.09 -10.99 14.29
CA ASN A 15 -44.94 -11.43 15.10
C ASN A 15 -43.63 -10.82 14.59
N SER A 16 -43.56 -9.50 14.73
CA SER A 16 -42.39 -8.65 14.51
C SER A 16 -41.22 -9.07 15.41
N TYR A 17 -40.09 -9.35 14.77
CA TYR A 17 -38.69 -9.26 15.22
C TYR A 17 -38.44 -9.06 16.72
N PHE A 18 -37.94 -10.12 17.36
CA PHE A 18 -37.33 -10.03 18.69
C PHE A 18 -35.90 -9.49 18.55
N MET A 19 -35.69 -8.18 18.76
CA MET A 19 -34.36 -7.65 19.06
C MET A 19 -34.06 -7.85 20.56
N PRO A 20 -32.84 -8.22 20.95
CA PRO A 20 -32.44 -8.20 22.36
C PRO A 20 -32.56 -6.76 22.90
N GLY A 21 -33.05 -6.61 24.12
CA GLY A 21 -33.15 -5.32 24.79
C GLY A 21 -31.80 -4.61 24.91
N GLU A 22 -31.84 -3.28 25.01
CA GLU A 22 -30.69 -2.36 24.93
C GLU A 22 -29.53 -2.63 25.91
N SER A 23 -29.72 -3.51 26.90
CA SER A 23 -28.73 -3.84 27.93
C SER A 23 -27.64 -4.83 27.49
N ASP A 24 -27.71 -5.44 26.30
CA ASP A 24 -26.81 -6.54 25.92
C ASP A 24 -26.00 -6.28 24.61
N ARG A 25 -25.35 -5.11 24.52
CA ARG A 25 -24.50 -4.70 23.37
C ARG A 25 -23.10 -5.32 23.38
N SER A 26 -22.89 -6.51 23.95
CA SER A 26 -21.58 -7.15 23.83
C SER A 26 -21.40 -7.71 22.40
N ILE A 27 -20.22 -7.48 21.81
CA ILE A 27 -19.83 -8.06 20.51
C ILE A 27 -19.99 -9.59 20.51
N SER A 28 -19.85 -10.21 21.69
CA SER A 28 -20.07 -11.63 21.97
C SER A 28 -21.51 -12.08 21.71
N ALA A 29 -22.51 -11.31 22.16
CA ALA A 29 -23.92 -11.61 21.95
C ALA A 29 -24.32 -11.51 20.47
N TRP A 30 -23.75 -10.53 19.75
CA TRP A 30 -23.91 -10.38 18.30
C TRP A 30 -23.30 -11.55 17.52
N ARG A 31 -22.11 -12.01 17.91
CA ARG A 31 -21.46 -13.19 17.30
C ARG A 31 -22.25 -14.47 17.54
N ALA A 32 -22.79 -14.66 18.75
CA ALA A 32 -23.61 -15.82 19.08
C ALA A 32 -24.95 -15.83 18.34
N TRP A 33 -25.58 -14.66 18.15
CA TRP A 33 -26.81 -14.54 17.37
C TRP A 33 -26.58 -14.82 15.88
N LEU A 34 -25.53 -14.27 15.28
CA LEU A 34 -25.16 -14.54 13.88
C LEU A 34 -24.82 -16.02 13.64
N ALA A 35 -24.14 -16.68 14.58
CA ALA A 35 -23.85 -18.11 14.49
C ALA A 35 -25.10 -19.00 14.60
N LYS A 36 -26.14 -18.52 15.31
CA LYS A 36 -27.37 -19.29 15.57
C LYS A 36 -28.47 -19.06 14.55
N GLU A 37 -28.67 -17.82 14.09
CA GLU A 37 -29.79 -17.41 13.22
C GLU A 37 -29.33 -16.97 11.81
N GLY A 38 -28.06 -16.57 11.63
CA GLY A 38 -27.54 -16.10 10.34
C GLY A 38 -27.53 -17.15 9.23
N ALA A 39 -27.64 -18.43 9.57
CA ALA A 39 -27.74 -19.54 8.63
C ALA A 39 -29.17 -19.77 8.08
N ARG A 40 -30.19 -19.04 8.55
CA ARG A 40 -31.60 -19.27 8.19
C ARG A 40 -32.24 -18.19 7.32
N CYS A 41 -31.50 -17.17 6.91
CA CYS A 41 -32.01 -16.14 6.01
C CYS A 41 -31.92 -16.62 4.55
N VAL A 42 -32.87 -17.47 4.15
CA VAL A 42 -33.15 -17.81 2.75
C VAL A 42 -34.62 -17.48 2.49
N ASP A 43 -34.89 -16.73 1.44
CA ASP A 43 -36.25 -16.51 0.91
C ASP A 43 -36.92 -17.88 0.62
N PRO A 44 -38.25 -18.05 0.80
CA PRO A 44 -38.97 -19.28 0.43
C PRO A 44 -38.71 -19.83 -1.00
N GLU A 45 -38.18 -19.03 -1.94
CA GLU A 45 -37.79 -19.51 -3.28
C GLU A 45 -36.32 -19.93 -3.42
N GLY A 46 -35.51 -19.89 -2.37
CA GLY A 46 -34.13 -20.38 -2.40
C GLY A 46 -33.12 -19.47 -3.13
N ILE A 47 -33.48 -18.22 -3.43
CA ILE A 47 -32.62 -17.26 -4.13
C ILE A 47 -32.07 -16.24 -3.12
N PRO A 48 -30.74 -16.06 -3.00
CA PRO A 48 -30.17 -15.02 -2.16
C PRO A 48 -30.43 -13.63 -2.75
N MET A 49 -31.14 -12.77 -2.01
CA MET A 49 -31.35 -11.37 -2.36
C MET A 49 -30.04 -10.56 -2.31
N MET A 50 -29.88 -9.66 -3.28
CA MET A 50 -28.70 -8.85 -3.58
C MET A 50 -28.20 -8.00 -2.40
N HIS A 51 -27.28 -8.56 -1.61
CA HIS A 51 -26.28 -7.85 -0.80
C HIS A 51 -24.97 -8.70 -0.73
N SER A 52 -24.73 -9.53 -1.74
CA SER A 52 -23.85 -10.70 -1.66
C SER A 52 -22.36 -10.39 -1.85
N GLY A 53 -21.96 -9.39 -2.66
CA GLY A 53 -20.54 -9.12 -2.92
C GLY A 53 -19.77 -8.69 -1.67
N LEU A 54 -20.32 -7.73 -0.93
CA LEU A 54 -19.72 -7.19 0.31
C LEU A 54 -19.80 -8.18 1.48
N ALA A 55 -20.91 -8.91 1.61
CA ALA A 55 -21.04 -9.95 2.62
C ALA A 55 -20.01 -11.07 2.39
N SER A 56 -19.81 -11.47 1.13
CA SER A 56 -18.86 -12.54 0.77
C SER A 56 -17.40 -12.14 0.99
N LEU A 57 -17.02 -10.89 0.69
CA LEU A 57 -15.69 -10.36 1.03
C LEU A 57 -15.47 -10.30 2.54
N LYS A 58 -16.49 -9.88 3.30
CA LYS A 58 -16.41 -9.82 4.77
C LYS A 58 -16.34 -11.22 5.40
N THR A 59 -17.01 -12.22 4.82
CA THR A 59 -16.91 -13.63 5.22
C THR A 59 -15.54 -14.23 4.89
N LEU A 60 -14.93 -13.85 3.76
CA LEU A 60 -13.55 -14.20 3.40
C LEU A 60 -12.52 -13.63 4.40
N CYS A 61 -12.69 -12.38 4.84
CA CYS A 61 -11.73 -11.72 5.73
C CYS A 61 -11.91 -12.05 7.23
N LEU A 62 -13.09 -12.49 7.67
CA LEU A 62 -13.38 -12.78 9.09
C LEU A 62 -13.29 -14.27 9.46
N GLY A 63 -13.02 -15.17 8.50
CA GLY A 63 -12.96 -16.61 8.70
C GLY A 63 -11.60 -17.22 8.35
N ALA A 64 -10.58 -16.93 9.15
CA ALA A 64 -9.19 -17.37 8.92
C ALA A 64 -8.93 -18.89 9.05
N GLU A 65 -9.94 -19.73 9.27
CA GLU A 65 -9.75 -21.19 9.38
C GLU A 65 -10.44 -22.04 8.31
N VAL A 66 -11.15 -21.43 7.34
CA VAL A 66 -11.76 -22.22 6.29
C VAL A 66 -11.62 -21.54 4.93
N VAL A 67 -10.49 -21.78 4.27
CA VAL A 67 -10.38 -21.69 2.80
C VAL A 67 -11.25 -22.81 2.21
N SER A 68 -12.58 -22.66 2.32
CA SER A 68 -13.55 -23.56 1.70
C SER A 68 -13.93 -23.07 0.31
N VAL A 69 -14.60 -23.94 -0.42
CA VAL A 69 -15.36 -23.72 -1.67
C VAL A 69 -16.15 -22.40 -1.68
N ALA A 70 -16.55 -21.86 -0.52
CA ALA A 70 -17.22 -20.57 -0.39
C ALA A 70 -16.34 -19.36 -0.78
N GLY A 71 -15.03 -19.42 -0.54
CA GLY A 71 -14.10 -18.35 -0.94
C GLY A 71 -13.93 -18.27 -2.47
N LEU A 72 -13.90 -19.42 -3.13
CA LEU A 72 -13.89 -19.51 -4.60
C LEU A 72 -15.20 -19.04 -5.23
N ALA A 73 -16.34 -19.38 -4.63
CA ALA A 73 -17.66 -18.91 -5.07
C ALA A 73 -17.82 -17.38 -4.88
N ALA A 74 -17.29 -16.83 -3.79
CA ALA A 74 -17.23 -15.39 -3.53
C ALA A 74 -16.37 -14.65 -4.56
N VAL A 75 -15.21 -15.22 -4.90
CA VAL A 75 -14.34 -14.71 -5.97
C VAL A 75 -15.08 -14.76 -7.32
N GLU A 76 -15.80 -15.84 -7.65
CA GLU A 76 -16.56 -15.91 -8.91
C GLU A 76 -17.79 -14.98 -8.95
N ALA A 77 -18.46 -14.76 -7.82
CA ALA A 77 -19.52 -13.75 -7.70
C ALA A 77 -18.94 -12.34 -7.95
N LEU A 78 -17.76 -12.06 -7.39
CA LEU A 78 -17.01 -10.83 -7.67
C LEU A 78 -16.68 -10.68 -9.16
N LYS A 79 -16.26 -11.77 -9.82
CA LYS A 79 -16.00 -11.80 -11.28
C LYS A 79 -17.25 -11.54 -12.12
N GLN A 80 -18.43 -11.94 -11.65
CA GLN A 80 -19.69 -11.61 -12.33
C GLN A 80 -20.07 -10.14 -12.15
N GLU A 81 -19.90 -9.59 -10.96
CA GLU A 81 -20.21 -8.18 -10.64
C GLU A 81 -19.26 -7.19 -11.36
N LEU A 82 -18.05 -7.65 -11.65
CA LEU A 82 -17.00 -7.02 -12.46
C LEU A 82 -17.39 -6.66 -13.90
N ARG A 83 -18.43 -7.29 -14.47
CA ARG A 83 -18.96 -6.91 -15.80
C ARG A 83 -19.79 -5.63 -15.77
N SER A 84 -20.17 -5.17 -14.57
CA SER A 84 -20.83 -3.88 -14.38
C SER A 84 -19.78 -2.79 -14.19
N ARG A 85 -20.10 -1.52 -14.50
CA ARG A 85 -19.21 -0.34 -14.44
C ARG A 85 -18.73 0.04 -13.01
N GLN A 86 -18.60 -0.91 -12.09
CA GLN A 86 -18.29 -0.73 -10.67
C GLN A 86 -16.91 -1.30 -10.25
N ALA A 87 -16.06 -1.67 -11.20
CA ALA A 87 -14.77 -2.31 -10.91
C ALA A 87 -13.82 -1.46 -10.04
N LEU A 88 -13.81 -0.13 -10.20
CA LEU A 88 -12.92 0.75 -9.42
C LEU A 88 -13.33 0.86 -7.94
N PRO A 89 -14.60 1.16 -7.58
CA PRO A 89 -15.05 1.10 -6.19
C PRO A 89 -14.79 -0.24 -5.50
N LEU A 90 -14.93 -1.35 -6.22
CA LEU A 90 -14.65 -2.69 -5.69
C LEU A 90 -13.15 -2.90 -5.47
N LEU A 91 -12.30 -2.44 -6.39
CA LEU A 91 -10.85 -2.46 -6.21
C LEU A 91 -10.44 -1.66 -4.97
N GLU A 92 -10.97 -0.45 -4.78
CA GLU A 92 -10.68 0.37 -3.60
C GLU A 92 -11.10 -0.34 -2.30
N GLN A 93 -12.21 -1.08 -2.31
CA GLN A 93 -12.62 -1.89 -1.15
C GLN A 93 -11.65 -3.05 -0.88
N VAL A 94 -11.20 -3.76 -1.92
CA VAL A 94 -10.21 -4.84 -1.80
C VAL A 94 -8.90 -4.30 -1.22
N VAL A 95 -8.44 -3.14 -1.71
CA VAL A 95 -7.26 -2.45 -1.19
C VAL A 95 -7.45 -2.11 0.29
N ARG A 96 -8.59 -1.54 0.67
CA ARG A 96 -8.89 -1.23 2.10
C ARG A 96 -8.90 -2.48 2.99
N LEU A 97 -9.34 -3.63 2.49
CA LEU A 97 -9.29 -4.88 3.25
C LEU A 97 -7.85 -5.36 3.50
N SER A 98 -6.90 -4.96 2.64
CA SER A 98 -5.47 -5.27 2.80
C SER A 98 -4.70 -4.29 3.68
N ASP A 99 -5.30 -3.16 4.09
CA ASP A 99 -4.70 -2.14 4.99
C ASP A 99 -4.65 -2.63 6.47
N GLY A 100 -5.11 -3.85 6.76
CA GLY A 100 -5.19 -4.39 8.12
C GLY A 100 -3.89 -4.99 8.66
N LYS A 101 -3.54 -4.66 9.91
CA LYS A 101 -2.36 -5.19 10.65
C LYS A 101 -2.35 -6.72 10.81
N ASP A 102 -3.49 -7.38 10.69
CA ASP A 102 -3.67 -8.81 10.99
C ASP A 102 -4.05 -9.66 9.77
N VAL A 103 -3.80 -9.16 8.55
CA VAL A 103 -4.07 -9.95 7.34
C VAL A 103 -2.99 -11.04 7.20
N SER A 104 -3.41 -12.31 7.28
CA SER A 104 -2.53 -13.45 7.04
C SER A 104 -1.94 -13.39 5.62
N GLU A 105 -0.73 -13.92 5.42
CA GLU A 105 -0.04 -13.90 4.13
C GLU A 105 -0.87 -14.52 2.98
N ASP A 106 -1.61 -15.60 3.26
CA ASP A 106 -2.50 -16.25 2.28
C ASP A 106 -3.65 -15.34 1.82
N VAL A 107 -4.22 -14.57 2.75
CA VAL A 107 -5.29 -13.60 2.45
C VAL A 107 -4.71 -12.42 1.68
N ASP A 108 -3.53 -11.91 2.05
CA ASP A 108 -2.86 -10.83 1.33
C ASP A 108 -2.53 -11.24 -0.12
N GLN A 109 -2.07 -12.48 -0.32
CA GLN A 109 -1.85 -13.05 -1.64
C GLN A 109 -3.16 -13.21 -2.44
N ALA A 110 -4.25 -13.62 -1.79
CA ALA A 110 -5.55 -13.69 -2.45
C ALA A 110 -6.05 -12.30 -2.88
N LEU A 111 -5.89 -11.28 -2.01
CA LEU A 111 -6.23 -9.90 -2.32
C LEU A 111 -5.36 -9.34 -3.46
N GLU A 112 -4.07 -9.69 -3.52
CA GLU A 112 -3.17 -9.37 -4.63
C GLU A 112 -3.72 -9.90 -5.97
N LEU A 113 -4.10 -11.18 -6.01
CA LEU A 113 -4.67 -11.80 -7.22
C LEU A 113 -5.99 -11.15 -7.64
N VAL A 114 -6.87 -10.88 -6.68
CA VAL A 114 -8.15 -10.23 -6.91
C VAL A 114 -7.94 -8.81 -7.44
N ALA A 115 -7.06 -8.02 -6.81
CA ALA A 115 -6.71 -6.68 -7.28
C ALA A 115 -6.12 -6.71 -8.70
N GLY A 116 -5.24 -7.66 -8.98
CA GLY A 116 -4.71 -7.87 -10.33
C GLY A 116 -5.80 -8.11 -11.38
N HIS A 117 -6.79 -8.93 -11.05
CA HIS A 117 -7.93 -9.20 -11.93
C HIS A 117 -8.80 -7.95 -12.14
N PHE A 118 -9.10 -7.19 -11.08
CA PHE A 118 -9.79 -5.90 -11.19
C PHE A 118 -9.03 -4.93 -12.10
N CYS A 119 -7.73 -4.81 -11.89
CA CYS A 119 -6.87 -3.97 -12.71
C CYS A 119 -6.89 -4.41 -14.17
N ASP A 120 -6.91 -5.71 -14.48
CA ASP A 120 -7.02 -6.20 -15.86
C ASP A 120 -8.35 -5.82 -16.53
N CYS A 121 -9.45 -5.78 -15.77
CA CYS A 121 -10.79 -5.43 -16.29
C CYS A 121 -11.02 -3.93 -16.48
N LEU A 122 -10.29 -3.05 -15.78
CA LEU A 122 -10.45 -1.59 -15.89
C LEU A 122 -9.95 -1.04 -17.24
N ASP A 123 -10.65 -0.10 -17.87
CA ASP A 123 -10.07 0.65 -18.98
C ASP A 123 -8.90 1.50 -18.44
N PHE A 124 -7.82 1.65 -19.20
CA PHE A 124 -6.67 2.47 -18.80
C PHE A 124 -7.09 3.93 -18.52
N ARG A 125 -8.10 4.44 -19.24
CA ARG A 125 -8.63 5.80 -19.04
C ARG A 125 -9.31 5.99 -17.69
N ASP A 126 -9.89 4.92 -17.16
CA ASP A 126 -10.59 4.90 -15.88
C ASP A 126 -9.65 4.47 -14.74
N PHE A 127 -8.48 3.91 -15.06
CA PHE A 127 -7.51 3.45 -14.09
C PHE A 127 -6.63 4.61 -13.57
N ARG A 128 -7.11 5.23 -12.49
CA ARG A 128 -6.40 6.31 -11.80
C ARG A 128 -5.72 5.79 -10.54
N LEU A 129 -4.42 6.05 -10.42
CA LEU A 129 -3.68 5.88 -9.18
C LEU A 129 -4.06 7.03 -8.23
N GLY A 130 -4.35 6.71 -6.96
CA GLY A 130 -4.73 7.68 -5.94
C GLY A 130 -4.63 7.10 -4.53
N ASP A 131 -4.88 7.94 -3.53
CA ASP A 131 -4.67 7.61 -2.11
C ASP A 131 -5.41 6.34 -1.67
N SER A 132 -6.63 6.14 -2.20
CA SER A 132 -7.46 4.97 -1.91
C SER A 132 -6.80 3.65 -2.31
N LEU A 133 -6.04 3.64 -3.42
CA LEU A 133 -5.30 2.48 -3.91
C LEU A 133 -3.94 2.31 -3.22
N ALA A 134 -3.38 3.40 -2.72
CA ALA A 134 -2.12 3.38 -1.98
C ALA A 134 -2.30 2.96 -0.51
N ALA A 135 -3.54 3.01 -0.02
CA ALA A 135 -3.85 2.65 1.36
C ALA A 135 -3.67 1.17 1.68
N GLY A 136 -3.62 0.28 0.69
CA GLY A 136 -3.56 -1.16 0.93
C GLY A 136 -2.18 -1.68 1.33
N SER A 137 -2.08 -3.01 1.36
CA SER A 137 -0.80 -3.68 1.57
C SER A 137 0.18 -3.39 0.45
N THR A 138 1.47 -3.49 0.76
CA THR A 138 2.54 -3.34 -0.22
C THR A 138 2.38 -4.25 -1.43
N ARG A 139 1.94 -5.51 -1.23
CA ARG A 139 1.76 -6.48 -2.33
C ARG A 139 0.65 -6.05 -3.27
N VAL A 140 -0.50 -5.65 -2.72
CA VAL A 140 -1.63 -5.18 -3.51
C VAL A 140 -1.27 -3.90 -4.28
N SER A 141 -0.66 -2.92 -3.62
CA SER A 141 -0.23 -1.67 -4.27
C SER A 141 0.82 -1.90 -5.36
N LEU A 142 1.75 -2.85 -5.17
CA LEU A 142 2.70 -3.25 -6.21
C LEU A 142 2.01 -3.90 -7.40
N GLN A 143 1.02 -4.74 -7.16
CA GLN A 143 0.26 -5.37 -8.23
C GLN A 143 -0.54 -4.34 -9.05
N VAL A 144 -1.14 -3.35 -8.37
CA VAL A 144 -1.80 -2.20 -9.01
C VAL A 144 -0.81 -1.44 -9.90
N LEU A 145 0.40 -1.13 -9.41
CA LEU A 145 1.45 -0.46 -10.18
C LEU A 145 1.91 -1.25 -11.41
N ARG A 146 2.15 -2.56 -11.25
CA ARG A 146 2.55 -3.45 -12.36
C ARG A 146 1.50 -3.46 -13.47
N GLN A 147 0.23 -3.58 -13.10
CA GLN A 147 -0.86 -3.60 -14.06
C GLN A 147 -1.08 -2.23 -14.71
N HIS A 148 -0.94 -1.14 -13.96
CA HIS A 148 -0.98 0.22 -14.50
C HIS A 148 0.12 0.43 -15.55
N ARG A 149 1.36 0.04 -15.23
CA ARG A 149 2.51 0.11 -16.16
C ARG A 149 2.28 -0.71 -17.42
N LYS A 150 1.88 -1.98 -17.28
CA LYS A 150 1.55 -2.88 -18.40
C LYS A 150 0.52 -2.26 -19.35
N LYS A 151 -0.48 -1.56 -18.81
CA LYS A 151 -1.51 -0.88 -19.60
C LYS A 151 -1.01 0.42 -20.24
N SER A 152 -0.14 1.16 -19.57
CA SER A 152 0.47 2.37 -20.15
C SER A 152 1.45 2.06 -21.28
N GLU A 153 2.14 0.91 -21.22
CA GLU A 153 3.11 0.48 -22.22
C GLU A 153 2.46 -0.30 -23.39
N ALA A 154 1.22 -0.77 -23.20
CA ALA A 154 0.51 -1.49 -24.25
C ALA A 154 0.27 -0.56 -25.47
N PRO A 155 0.67 -0.97 -26.68
CA PRO A 155 0.42 -0.18 -27.87
C PRO A 155 -1.08 0.04 -28.01
N SER A 156 -1.51 1.31 -28.02
CA SER A 156 -2.92 1.66 -28.16
C SER A 156 -3.48 0.97 -29.40
N PRO A 157 -4.45 0.05 -29.25
CA PRO A 157 -4.94 -0.72 -30.40
C PRO A 157 -5.67 0.23 -31.36
N GLY A 158 -5.00 0.59 -32.45
CA GLY A 158 -5.61 1.09 -33.69
C GLY A 158 -6.25 2.48 -33.64
N HIS A 159 -5.51 3.53 -33.28
CA HIS A 159 -5.88 4.89 -33.70
C HIS A 159 -5.38 5.27 -35.12
N ASP A 160 -4.76 4.33 -35.84
CA ASP A 160 -4.53 4.42 -37.29
C ASP A 160 -5.73 3.84 -38.06
N ALA A 161 -6.72 4.69 -38.33
CA ALA A 161 -7.46 4.76 -39.60
C ALA A 161 -8.58 5.81 -39.50
N SER A 162 -8.29 7.03 -39.97
CA SER A 162 -9.20 7.80 -40.82
C SER A 162 -10.67 7.86 -40.42
N ARG A 163 -11.02 8.50 -39.29
CA ARG A 163 -12.41 8.90 -39.04
C ARG A 163 -12.49 10.41 -38.77
N PRO A 164 -12.94 11.22 -39.75
CA PRO A 164 -13.09 12.65 -39.55
C PRO A 164 -14.36 12.93 -38.73
N GLY A 165 -14.21 13.77 -37.71
CA GLY A 165 -15.31 14.47 -37.06
C GLY A 165 -16.01 13.68 -35.95
N THR A 166 -15.67 13.99 -34.70
CA THR A 166 -16.58 14.64 -33.75
C THR A 166 -15.72 15.07 -32.56
N VAL A 167 -15.42 16.37 -32.45
CA VAL A 167 -14.75 16.94 -31.28
C VAL A 167 -15.79 17.00 -30.17
N THR A 168 -15.92 15.93 -29.38
CA THR A 168 -16.59 16.01 -28.09
C THR A 168 -15.69 16.79 -27.14
N PRO A 169 -16.18 17.86 -26.50
CA PRO A 169 -15.39 18.63 -25.55
C PRO A 169 -15.04 17.73 -24.37
N SER A 170 -13.74 17.48 -24.16
CA SER A 170 -13.26 16.80 -22.98
C SER A 170 -13.59 17.67 -21.77
N LEU A 171 -14.47 17.19 -20.89
CA LEU A 171 -14.78 17.85 -19.62
C LEU A 171 -13.47 18.09 -18.86
N SER A 172 -13.05 19.35 -18.87
CA SER A 172 -11.81 19.89 -18.32
C SER A 172 -11.90 20.01 -16.80
N GLY A 173 -12.02 18.88 -16.13
CA GLY A 173 -11.90 18.74 -14.68
C GLY A 173 -10.95 17.59 -14.32
N TYR A 174 -9.97 17.30 -15.19
CA TYR A 174 -9.01 16.24 -14.96
C TYR A 174 -8.14 16.61 -13.76
N SER A 175 -8.50 16.08 -12.59
CA SER A 175 -7.56 15.88 -11.49
C SER A 175 -6.28 15.32 -12.08
N ALA A 176 -5.13 15.94 -11.79
CA ALA A 176 -3.84 15.50 -12.29
C ALA A 176 -3.67 14.01 -11.97
N GLN A 177 -3.50 13.17 -13.00
CA GLN A 177 -3.27 11.75 -12.78
C GLN A 177 -1.96 11.59 -12.03
N VAL A 178 -1.98 10.87 -10.91
CA VAL A 178 -0.77 10.62 -10.15
C VAL A 178 0.15 9.73 -10.99
N SER A 179 1.42 10.14 -11.13
CA SER A 179 2.44 9.31 -11.75
C SER A 179 2.71 8.04 -10.93
N PRO A 180 3.13 6.94 -11.58
CA PRO A 180 3.55 5.71 -10.89
C PRO A 180 4.64 5.96 -9.85
N HIS A 181 5.57 6.88 -10.12
CA HIS A 181 6.61 7.30 -9.18
C HIS A 181 6.03 7.88 -7.88
N LYS A 182 5.16 8.89 -7.99
CA LYS A 182 4.55 9.52 -6.81
C LYS A 182 3.72 8.53 -6.00
N PHE A 183 2.99 7.64 -6.68
CA PHE A 183 2.26 6.56 -6.02
C PHE A 183 3.20 5.61 -5.27
N ALA A 184 4.29 5.16 -5.90
CA ALA A 184 5.24 4.24 -5.29
C ALA A 184 5.97 4.87 -4.09
N VAL A 185 6.37 6.14 -4.19
CA VAL A 185 6.96 6.91 -3.08
C VAL A 185 5.96 7.02 -1.94
N HIS A 186 4.73 7.41 -2.23
CA HIS A 186 3.69 7.58 -1.22
C HIS A 186 3.39 6.25 -0.49
N VAL A 187 3.27 5.13 -1.22
CA VAL A 187 3.11 3.80 -0.61
C VAL A 187 4.31 3.46 0.28
N LEU A 188 5.54 3.71 -0.20
CA LEU A 188 6.74 3.45 0.59
C LEU A 188 6.72 4.23 1.92
N GLN A 189 6.50 5.55 1.84
CA GLN A 189 6.49 6.44 3.01
C GLN A 189 5.39 6.07 4.00
N ARG A 190 4.18 5.78 3.51
CA ARG A 190 3.05 5.34 4.35
C ARG A 190 3.38 4.04 5.09
N GLN A 191 3.93 3.04 4.40
CA GLN A 191 4.24 1.74 5.00
C GLN A 191 5.38 1.85 6.03
N ILE A 192 6.35 2.71 5.77
CA ILE A 192 7.42 3.05 6.73
C ILE A 192 6.81 3.69 7.98
N ALA A 193 6.00 4.74 7.84
CA ALA A 193 5.37 5.43 8.96
C ALA A 193 4.57 4.46 9.85
N PHE A 194 3.74 3.63 9.22
CA PHE A 194 2.92 2.65 9.90
C PHE A 194 3.73 1.59 10.67
N ALA A 195 4.79 1.07 10.07
CA ALA A 195 5.61 0.05 10.71
C ALA A 195 6.53 0.62 11.78
N SER A 196 7.00 1.85 11.63
CA SER A 196 7.75 2.55 12.67
C SER A 196 6.88 2.83 13.89
N GLU A 197 5.63 3.26 13.69
CA GLU A 197 4.65 3.42 14.77
C GLU A 197 4.40 2.07 15.49
N GLU A 198 4.23 0.99 14.72
CA GLU A 198 4.04 -0.35 15.28
C GLU A 198 5.28 -0.87 16.03
N ALA A 199 6.47 -0.59 15.51
CA ALA A 199 7.74 -0.94 16.14
C ALA A 199 7.92 -0.17 17.46
N ALA A 200 7.58 1.11 17.49
CA ALA A 200 7.58 1.94 18.70
C ALA A 200 6.63 1.35 19.75
N ARG A 201 5.39 1.04 19.35
CA ARG A 201 4.38 0.46 20.24
C ARG A 201 4.77 -0.91 20.81
N THR A 202 5.45 -1.74 20.02
CA THR A 202 5.86 -3.10 20.40
C THR A 202 7.23 -3.18 21.07
N GLY A 203 7.94 -2.04 21.20
CA GLY A 203 9.32 -2.00 21.70
C GLY A 203 10.31 -2.74 20.80
N ARG A 204 10.00 -2.88 19.51
CA ARG A 204 10.82 -3.55 18.48
C ARG A 204 11.56 -2.56 17.59
N THR A 205 11.69 -1.30 18.01
CA THR A 205 12.44 -0.30 17.26
C THR A 205 13.86 -0.78 17.07
N ARG A 206 14.35 -0.71 15.83
CA ARG A 206 15.79 -0.83 15.59
C ARG A 206 16.44 0.32 16.33
N GLY A 207 17.43 0.03 17.19
CA GLY A 207 18.24 1.08 17.80
C GLY A 207 18.87 1.95 16.71
N PRO A 208 19.11 3.24 16.97
CA PRO A 208 19.73 4.12 15.98
C PRO A 208 21.02 3.48 15.47
N SER A 209 21.27 3.57 14.16
CA SER A 209 22.53 3.06 13.60
C SER A 209 23.68 3.74 14.35
N PRO A 210 24.68 2.98 14.84
CA PRO A 210 25.75 3.53 15.65
C PRO A 210 26.45 4.62 14.83
N LYS A 211 26.40 5.87 15.32
CA LYS A 211 27.20 6.94 14.74
C LYS A 211 28.67 6.54 14.95
N PRO A 212 29.50 6.44 13.89
CA PRO A 212 30.93 6.23 14.03
C PRO A 212 31.48 7.33 14.93
N SER A 213 32.33 6.93 15.87
CA SER A 213 32.88 7.84 16.86
C SER A 213 33.49 9.07 16.18
N PRO A 214 33.18 10.30 16.63
CA PRO A 214 33.68 11.54 16.03
C PRO A 214 35.22 11.58 15.98
N ASP A 215 35.89 10.82 16.87
CA ASP A 215 37.34 10.62 16.89
C ASP A 215 37.94 10.06 15.59
N LEU A 216 37.17 9.33 14.77
CA LEU A 216 37.66 8.80 13.48
C LEU A 216 37.58 9.84 12.34
N LEU A 217 36.87 10.94 12.54
CA LEU A 217 36.61 11.94 11.50
C LEU A 217 37.26 13.30 11.77
N GLY A 218 37.88 13.50 12.94
CA GLY A 218 38.56 14.76 13.28
C GLY A 218 37.63 15.97 13.36
N LEU A 219 36.34 15.73 13.56
CA LEU A 219 35.32 16.76 13.72
C LEU A 219 35.14 17.02 15.22
N GLU A 220 35.44 18.25 15.64
CA GLU A 220 35.18 18.70 17.00
C GLU A 220 33.68 18.59 17.30
N SER A 221 33.31 17.77 18.27
CA SER A 221 31.93 17.55 18.68
C SER A 221 31.41 18.79 19.42
N GLU A 222 30.45 19.50 18.83
CA GLU A 222 29.61 20.43 19.59
C GLU A 222 28.67 19.60 20.47
N ASP A 223 29.00 19.51 21.76
CA ASP A 223 28.19 18.89 22.80
C ASP A 223 26.87 19.66 22.97
N GLU A 224 25.84 19.31 22.17
CA GLU A 224 24.45 19.60 22.52
C GLU A 224 23.86 18.40 23.26
N ALA A 225 23.57 18.61 24.54
CA ALA A 225 22.94 17.64 25.41
C ALA A 225 21.48 17.39 24.98
N GLU A 226 21.22 16.26 24.33
CA GLU A 226 19.87 15.75 24.09
C GLU A 226 19.42 14.85 25.25
N ASP A 227 18.73 15.44 26.22
CA ASP A 227 18.04 14.74 27.30
C ASP A 227 16.54 15.16 27.32
N VAL A 228 15.89 15.14 26.15
CA VAL A 228 14.44 15.42 26.00
C VAL A 228 13.88 14.71 24.76
N ALA A 229 13.68 13.38 24.76
CA ALA A 229 13.23 12.70 23.51
C ALA A 229 12.35 11.45 23.66
N VAL A 230 11.60 11.29 24.75
CA VAL A 230 10.66 10.13 24.85
C VAL A 230 9.20 10.57 24.79
N ASP A 231 8.81 11.70 25.39
CA ASP A 231 7.41 12.17 25.36
C ASP A 231 7.03 12.95 24.09
N ALA A 232 7.99 13.49 23.33
CA ALA A 232 7.72 14.29 22.13
C ALA A 232 7.43 13.45 20.86
N MET A 233 7.69 12.13 20.90
CA MET A 233 7.51 11.26 19.74
C MET A 233 6.04 10.81 19.59
N GLU A 234 5.30 10.67 20.70
CA GLU A 234 3.92 10.17 20.69
C GLU A 234 2.93 11.19 20.09
N ASP A 235 3.14 12.50 20.34
CA ASP A 235 2.33 13.57 19.75
C ASP A 235 2.59 13.74 18.23
N ARG A 236 3.81 13.47 17.76
CA ARG A 236 4.17 13.58 16.33
C ARG A 236 3.57 12.45 15.47
N LEU A 237 3.37 11.28 16.04
CA LEU A 237 2.86 10.11 15.33
C LEU A 237 1.34 10.19 15.08
N SER A 238 0.60 10.90 15.94
CA SER A 238 -0.85 11.09 15.76
C SER A 238 -1.21 12.00 14.57
N ASP A 239 -0.30 12.89 14.16
CA ASP A 239 -0.48 13.80 13.01
C ASP A 239 -0.07 13.15 11.67
N LEU A 240 0.70 12.05 11.70
CA LEU A 240 1.19 11.36 10.50
C LEU A 240 0.09 10.70 9.66
N GLY A 241 -1.04 10.33 10.28
CA GLY A 241 -2.22 9.82 9.57
C GLY A 241 -2.94 10.87 8.71
N ALA A 242 -2.73 12.16 8.97
CA ALA A 242 -3.30 13.27 8.22
C ALA A 242 -2.33 13.91 7.22
N LEU A 243 -1.02 13.59 7.32
CA LEU A 243 0.06 14.32 6.64
C LEU A 243 0.44 13.80 5.25
N VAL A 244 0.12 12.56 4.89
CA VAL A 244 0.56 12.02 3.59
C VAL A 244 -0.53 12.17 2.54
N SER A 245 -0.84 13.41 2.16
CA SER A 245 -1.53 13.65 0.89
C SER A 245 -0.57 13.37 -0.25
N MET A 246 -0.99 12.67 -1.30
CA MET A 246 -0.19 12.48 -2.52
C MET A 246 0.16 13.80 -3.25
N ASP A 247 -0.47 14.91 -2.88
CA ASP A 247 -0.19 16.24 -3.43
C ASP A 247 1.08 16.89 -2.85
N THR A 248 1.50 16.50 -1.64
CA THR A 248 2.69 17.01 -0.96
C THR A 248 3.65 15.85 -0.69
N VAL A 249 4.64 15.68 -1.56
CA VAL A 249 5.71 14.69 -1.36
C VAL A 249 6.75 15.29 -0.41
N GLU A 250 6.42 15.36 0.88
CA GLU A 250 7.41 15.62 1.92
C GLU A 250 8.28 14.36 2.11
N ASP A 251 9.55 14.55 2.45
CA ASP A 251 10.43 13.41 2.74
C ASP A 251 10.15 12.87 4.14
N ILE A 252 10.45 11.59 4.36
CA ILE A 252 10.38 10.99 5.70
C ILE A 252 11.57 11.45 6.54
N SER A 253 11.39 11.48 7.87
CA SER A 253 12.50 11.81 8.77
C SER A 253 13.55 10.70 8.80
N GLU A 254 14.79 11.05 9.16
CA GLU A 254 15.89 10.10 9.23
C GLU A 254 15.67 9.06 10.35
N GLU A 255 15.09 9.48 11.48
CA GLU A 255 14.75 8.59 12.60
C GLU A 255 13.71 7.55 12.17
N LEU A 256 12.73 7.97 11.38
CA LEU A 256 11.71 7.08 10.82
C LEU A 256 12.36 6.05 9.89
N ALA A 257 13.24 6.51 8.98
CA ALA A 257 13.98 5.66 8.06
C ALA A 257 14.88 4.62 8.77
N ASP A 258 15.50 4.98 9.88
CA ASP A 258 16.37 4.07 10.65
C ASP A 258 15.59 3.02 11.44
N SER A 259 14.43 3.40 11.97
CA SER A 259 13.58 2.52 12.79
C SER A 259 12.93 1.37 12.02
N VAL A 260 12.94 1.40 10.69
CA VAL A 260 12.23 0.42 9.85
C VAL A 260 12.84 -0.98 9.96
N PRO A 261 12.03 -2.01 10.27
CA PRO A 261 12.47 -3.41 10.28
C PRO A 261 12.87 -3.93 8.90
N ASP A 262 13.92 -4.76 8.84
CA ASP A 262 14.41 -5.35 7.59
C ASP A 262 13.38 -6.25 6.91
N GLU A 263 12.51 -6.92 7.67
CA GLU A 263 11.41 -7.75 7.14
C GLU A 263 10.44 -6.93 6.29
N LEU A 264 10.11 -5.71 6.72
CA LEU A 264 9.27 -4.81 5.94
C LEU A 264 10.04 -4.28 4.74
N LEU A 265 11.29 -3.87 4.93
CA LEU A 265 12.12 -3.34 3.85
C LEU A 265 12.25 -4.34 2.69
N ARG A 266 12.40 -5.65 2.96
CA ARG A 266 12.38 -6.69 1.92
C ARG A 266 11.08 -6.68 1.09
N LYS A 267 9.93 -6.48 1.74
CA LYS A 267 8.62 -6.41 1.07
C LYS A 267 8.47 -5.16 0.20
N LEU A 268 9.06 -4.04 0.63
CA LEU A 268 8.99 -2.75 -0.06
C LEU A 268 9.91 -2.66 -1.29
N ALA A 269 10.87 -3.56 -1.45
CA ALA A 269 11.90 -3.48 -2.49
C ALA A 269 11.35 -3.42 -3.93
N GLY A 270 10.18 -4.02 -4.17
CA GLY A 270 9.51 -3.95 -5.46
C GLY A 270 9.08 -2.54 -5.88
N LEU A 271 8.89 -1.61 -4.93
CA LEU A 271 8.39 -0.26 -5.22
C LEU A 271 9.46 0.59 -5.91
N ALA A 272 10.72 0.32 -5.61
CA ALA A 272 11.86 1.05 -6.16
C ALA A 272 11.94 0.95 -7.69
N GLU A 273 11.36 -0.08 -8.31
CA GLU A 273 11.27 -0.23 -9.78
C GLU A 273 10.49 0.88 -10.48
N PHE A 274 9.64 1.60 -9.72
CA PHE A 274 8.80 2.68 -10.22
C PHE A 274 9.34 4.06 -9.84
N PHE A 275 10.53 4.14 -9.23
CA PHE A 275 11.09 5.40 -8.77
C PHE A 275 11.74 6.18 -9.92
N ASP A 276 11.43 7.47 -10.00
CA ASP A 276 12.19 8.43 -10.77
C ASP A 276 13.29 9.01 -9.88
N THR A 277 14.53 8.61 -10.13
CA THR A 277 15.70 9.01 -9.33
C THR A 277 15.93 10.52 -9.33
N ALA A 278 15.41 11.26 -10.31
CA ALA A 278 15.50 12.71 -10.37
C ALA A 278 14.56 13.39 -9.37
N THR A 279 13.38 12.83 -9.12
CA THR A 279 12.34 13.45 -8.27
C THR A 279 12.14 12.76 -6.93
N THR A 280 12.78 11.60 -6.71
CA THR A 280 12.74 10.89 -5.43
C THR A 280 13.34 11.74 -4.30
N PRO A 281 12.63 11.90 -3.17
CA PRO A 281 13.17 12.55 -1.98
C PRO A 281 14.42 11.81 -1.44
N PRO A 282 15.45 12.52 -0.95
CA PRO A 282 16.73 11.91 -0.54
C PRO A 282 16.58 10.74 0.43
N ILE A 283 15.94 10.92 1.60
CA ILE A 283 15.88 9.91 2.67
C ILE A 283 15.02 8.71 2.20
N THR A 284 13.90 8.99 1.55
CA THR A 284 13.08 7.98 0.85
C THR A 284 13.94 7.16 -0.13
N GLY A 285 14.85 7.81 -0.85
CA GLY A 285 15.83 7.19 -1.74
C GLY A 285 16.81 6.27 -1.03
N ALA A 286 17.41 6.69 0.10
CA ALA A 286 18.24 5.83 0.94
C ALA A 286 17.49 4.59 1.42
N VAL A 287 16.24 4.74 1.86
CA VAL A 287 15.43 3.60 2.30
C VAL A 287 15.16 2.63 1.15
N ALA A 288 14.87 3.13 -0.05
CA ALA A 288 14.71 2.29 -1.23
C ALA A 288 15.99 1.52 -1.58
N VAL A 289 17.17 2.15 -1.47
CA VAL A 289 18.46 1.46 -1.66
C VAL A 289 18.68 0.40 -0.58
N ARG A 290 18.46 0.72 0.71
CA ARG A 290 18.56 -0.24 1.83
C ARG A 290 17.63 -1.44 1.60
N SER A 291 16.39 -1.16 1.20
CA SER A 291 15.37 -2.16 0.88
C SER A 291 15.82 -3.10 -0.23
N LEU A 292 16.40 -2.57 -1.31
CA LEU A 292 16.93 -3.37 -2.40
C LEU A 292 18.19 -4.16 -2.04
N LEU A 293 19.07 -3.64 -1.17
CA LEU A 293 20.25 -4.36 -0.66
C LEU A 293 19.88 -5.63 0.11
N LEU A 294 18.68 -5.69 0.68
CA LEU A 294 18.15 -6.88 1.36
C LEU A 294 17.57 -7.92 0.39
N THR A 295 17.66 -7.68 -0.92
CA THR A 295 17.13 -8.57 -1.98
C THR A 295 18.23 -8.91 -3.01
N ASP A 296 18.02 -9.98 -3.78
CA ASP A 296 18.99 -10.46 -4.79
C ASP A 296 19.04 -9.59 -6.08
N LYS A 297 18.70 -8.30 -6.00
CA LYS A 297 18.62 -7.36 -7.15
C LYS A 297 19.82 -6.42 -7.24
N ALA A 298 21.04 -6.97 -7.22
CA ALA A 298 22.27 -6.20 -7.14
C ALA A 298 22.41 -5.13 -8.25
N ASP A 299 22.11 -5.47 -9.50
CA ASP A 299 22.29 -4.55 -10.64
C ASP A 299 21.40 -3.30 -10.54
N PHE A 300 20.12 -3.51 -10.21
CA PHE A 300 19.16 -2.41 -10.03
C PHE A 300 19.54 -1.54 -8.81
N THR A 301 19.99 -2.18 -7.74
CA THR A 301 20.46 -1.47 -6.54
C THR A 301 21.67 -0.59 -6.85
N ARG A 302 22.63 -1.09 -7.64
CA ARG A 302 23.81 -0.32 -8.07
C ARG A 302 23.43 0.91 -8.87
N GLN A 303 22.49 0.76 -9.80
CA GLN A 303 21.99 1.87 -10.60
C GLN A 303 21.33 2.95 -9.72
N LEU A 304 20.40 2.54 -8.86
CA LEU A 304 19.70 3.47 -7.97
C LEU A 304 20.68 4.17 -7.01
N PHE A 305 21.60 3.41 -6.41
CA PHE A 305 22.65 3.94 -5.54
C PHE A 305 23.50 5.00 -6.24
N ARG A 306 24.01 4.70 -7.44
CA ARG A 306 24.84 5.62 -8.23
C ARG A 306 24.14 6.94 -8.49
N ASP A 307 22.87 6.88 -8.86
CA ASP A 307 22.06 8.04 -9.26
C ASP A 307 21.70 8.92 -8.05
N LEU A 308 21.50 8.33 -6.86
CA LEU A 308 21.11 9.05 -5.64
C LEU A 308 22.27 9.49 -4.74
N PHE A 309 23.43 8.81 -4.79
CA PHE A 309 24.54 8.98 -3.83
C PHE A 309 24.99 10.44 -3.62
N HIS A 310 25.04 11.25 -4.68
CA HIS A 310 25.50 12.64 -4.59
C HIS A 310 24.49 13.59 -3.92
N ARG A 311 23.22 13.17 -3.80
CA ARG A 311 22.11 14.00 -3.31
C ARG A 311 21.80 13.76 -1.84
N ASP A 312 22.15 12.58 -1.35
CA ASP A 312 21.67 12.11 -0.06
C ASP A 312 22.83 11.83 0.90
N LYS A 313 22.85 12.59 2.00
CA LYS A 313 23.82 12.41 3.09
C LYS A 313 23.59 11.09 3.83
N LYS A 314 22.34 10.62 3.94
CA LYS A 314 22.02 9.35 4.58
C LYS A 314 22.64 8.19 3.82
N LEU A 315 22.53 8.22 2.49
CA LEU A 315 23.15 7.20 1.64
C LEU A 315 24.69 7.21 1.72
N GLN A 316 25.30 8.39 1.84
CA GLN A 316 26.74 8.53 2.09
C GLN A 316 27.12 7.94 3.46
N TRP A 317 26.31 8.18 4.48
CA TRP A 317 26.50 7.62 5.81
C TRP A 317 26.42 6.10 5.84
N MET A 318 25.45 5.52 5.13
CA MET A 318 25.31 4.06 5.00
C MET A 318 26.58 3.42 4.42
N VAL A 319 27.33 4.11 3.56
CA VAL A 319 28.65 3.64 3.08
C VAL A 319 29.66 3.63 4.22
N VAL A 320 29.73 4.71 5.02
CA VAL A 320 30.67 4.82 6.15
C VAL A 320 30.38 3.76 7.21
N CYS A 321 29.12 3.50 7.50
CA CYS A 321 28.67 2.45 8.42
C CYS A 321 28.84 1.03 7.85
N GLY A 322 29.27 0.87 6.60
CA GLY A 322 29.45 -0.43 5.96
C GLY A 322 28.14 -1.16 5.62
N GLU A 323 27.01 -0.44 5.60
CA GLU A 323 25.71 -1.01 5.20
C GLU A 323 25.62 -1.20 3.68
N VAL A 324 26.35 -0.38 2.90
CA VAL A 324 26.47 -0.53 1.44
C VAL A 324 27.76 -1.27 1.10
N PRO A 325 27.72 -2.33 0.27
CA PRO A 325 28.93 -3.03 -0.18
C PRO A 325 29.91 -2.08 -0.87
N ALA A 326 31.19 -2.13 -0.48
CA ALA A 326 32.23 -1.25 -1.03
C ALA A 326 32.38 -1.33 -2.56
N GLU A 327 32.00 -2.46 -3.17
CA GLU A 327 31.99 -2.64 -4.62
C GLU A 327 31.13 -1.61 -5.36
N PHE A 328 30.05 -1.11 -4.74
CA PHE A 328 29.13 -0.14 -5.33
C PHE A 328 29.81 1.23 -5.53
N LEU A 329 30.86 1.53 -4.77
CA LEU A 329 31.63 2.77 -4.92
C LEU A 329 32.37 2.84 -6.26
N ARG A 330 32.61 1.70 -6.91
CA ARG A 330 33.17 1.69 -8.26
C ARG A 330 32.25 2.41 -9.23
N GLU A 331 30.94 2.16 -9.16
CA GLU A 331 29.94 2.80 -10.04
C GLU A 331 29.82 4.31 -9.80
N VAL A 332 29.92 4.72 -8.53
CA VAL A 332 29.93 6.14 -8.12
C VAL A 332 31.13 6.90 -8.68
N SER A 333 32.30 6.25 -8.77
CA SER A 333 33.54 6.89 -9.24
C SER A 333 33.49 7.35 -10.71
N TRP A 334 32.64 6.72 -11.53
CA TRP A 334 32.47 7.08 -12.94
C TRP A 334 31.45 8.20 -13.16
N HIS A 335 30.63 8.51 -12.15
CA HIS A 335 29.62 9.56 -12.24
C HIS A 335 30.17 10.88 -11.65
N PRO A 336 30.23 12.00 -12.39
CA PRO A 336 30.96 13.20 -11.96
C PRO A 336 30.52 13.76 -10.60
N GLN A 337 29.21 13.88 -10.38
CA GLN A 337 28.65 14.41 -9.13
C GLN A 337 28.86 13.45 -7.96
N SER A 338 28.67 12.15 -8.19
CA SER A 338 28.80 11.12 -7.17
C SER A 338 30.27 10.90 -6.80
N SER A 339 31.19 10.95 -7.77
CA SER A 339 32.64 10.97 -7.54
C SER A 339 33.06 12.19 -6.74
N LEU A 340 32.49 13.38 -6.99
CA LEU A 340 32.81 14.56 -6.20
C LEU A 340 32.37 14.41 -4.74
N ALA A 341 31.14 13.93 -4.53
CA ALA A 341 30.63 13.62 -3.18
C ALA A 341 31.53 12.60 -2.47
N LEU A 342 31.93 11.52 -3.16
CA LEU A 342 32.82 10.50 -2.62
C LEU A 342 34.18 11.08 -2.20
N ARG A 343 34.78 11.94 -3.04
CA ARG A 343 36.05 12.59 -2.70
C ARG A 343 35.93 13.50 -1.47
N ARG A 344 34.82 14.24 -1.34
CA ARG A 344 34.59 15.10 -0.18
C ARG A 344 34.42 14.30 1.10
N MET A 345 33.65 13.21 1.03
CA MET A 345 33.46 12.26 2.11
C MET A 345 34.81 11.65 2.55
N LEU A 346 35.64 11.19 1.60
CA LEU A 346 36.97 10.64 1.88
C LEU A 346 37.96 11.69 2.41
N ALA A 347 37.80 12.95 2.04
CA ALA A 347 38.62 14.06 2.54
C ALA A 347 38.19 14.55 3.94
N GLY A 348 37.14 13.98 4.53
CA GLY A 348 36.58 14.44 5.81
C GLY A 348 35.94 15.83 5.73
N THR A 349 35.60 16.30 4.52
CA THR A 349 35.08 17.66 4.27
C THR A 349 33.56 17.69 4.10
N CYS A 350 32.89 16.56 4.27
CA CYS A 350 31.44 16.46 4.19
C CYS A 350 30.91 15.64 5.36
N PHE A 351 30.32 16.34 6.33
CA PHE A 351 29.06 15.96 6.95
C PHE A 351 28.19 17.22 7.08
#